data_AF-A0A3M5G1L5-F1
#
_entry.id   AF-A0A3M5G1L5-F1
#
_cell.length_a   1.000
_cell.length_b   1.000
_cell.length_c   1.000
_cell.angle_alpha   90.00
_cell.angle_beta   90.00
_cell.angle_gamma   90.00
#
_symmetry.space_group_name_H-M   'P 1'
#
loop_
_entity.id
_entity.type
_entity.pdbx_description
1 polymer ?
#
loop_
_entity_poly.entity_id
_entity_poly.type
_entity_poly.pdbx_seq_one_letter_code
_entity_poly.pdbx_strand_id
1 'polypeptide(L)'
;MNGMRYLCVKALMSMSSMLISGQPIKGNGLSFIGTHKQSLVEHQPVSDWFLLEFTPGKGRNYYYAAFSDPSENKPTFGSVLLDLDPKAGPELPTPPSVKSIKMDAGDDYSFYSFHVGQGMASLLDNEHDGVLFDAGAGCPIKRPDYPDLLVNDLKTAVQALHRVIMILSHPDLDHWRLLQWDPTLSGKIDSIYVPINTKQLVFSDKSVNKKIKVFDGALIPLTVGSSLDLHRSQPSYPDKNGECLVCVFHARGQTVLIPGDYVYERMRQDTNSLISGLANTSYTAIIVPHHGDFASSLGVFAARNSQSIAFFSAGTHKGYNHPTEASLVAHRQGGFKEVADKYQPNIVKVRLC
;
A
#
# COMPACT_ATOMS: atom_id res chain seq x y z
N MET A 1 -0.43 -21.77 31.69
CA MET A 1 -1.16 -20.68 32.35
C MET A 1 -2.21 -20.18 31.37
N ASN A 2 -3.45 -19.98 31.81
CA ASN A 2 -4.43 -19.25 31.02
C ASN A 2 -3.94 -17.80 30.90
N GLY A 3 -3.95 -17.27 29.68
CA GLY A 3 -3.53 -15.90 29.40
C GLY A 3 -4.65 -15.16 28.71
N MET A 4 -5.03 -14.01 29.26
CA MET A 4 -5.92 -13.06 28.60
C MET A 4 -5.10 -12.10 27.75
N ARG A 5 -5.48 -11.91 26.49
CA ARG A 5 -4.90 -10.87 25.63
C ARG A 5 -6.01 -10.14 24.89
N TYR A 6 -5.91 -8.81 24.85
CA TYR A 6 -6.78 -7.99 24.02
C TYR A 6 -6.25 -7.98 22.58
N LEU A 7 -7.13 -8.15 21.60
CA LEU A 7 -6.81 -8.04 20.19
C LEU A 7 -7.70 -6.99 19.54
N CYS A 8 -7.09 -5.98 18.93
CA CYS A 8 -7.80 -4.98 18.14
C CYS A 8 -8.32 -5.62 16.84
N VAL A 9 -9.51 -5.19 16.39
CA VAL A 9 -10.14 -5.57 15.10
C VAL A 9 -9.14 -5.64 13.94
N LYS A 10 -8.22 -4.66 13.84
CA LYS A 10 -7.20 -4.60 12.78
C LYS A 10 -6.23 -5.78 12.77
N ALA A 11 -5.82 -6.24 13.96
CA ALA A 11 -4.96 -7.41 14.08
C ALA A 11 -5.73 -8.71 13.74
N LEU A 12 -7.04 -8.75 14.01
CA LEU A 12 -7.94 -9.84 13.65
C LEU A 12 -8.13 -9.95 12.13
N MET A 13 -8.27 -8.82 11.42
CA MET A 13 -8.36 -8.79 9.95
C MET A 13 -7.05 -9.17 9.24
N SER A 14 -5.90 -8.81 9.83
CA SER A 14 -4.60 -9.32 9.37
C SER A 14 -4.52 -10.85 9.48
N MET A 15 -5.06 -11.42 10.56
CA MET A 15 -5.07 -12.87 10.81
C MET A 15 -6.09 -13.65 9.95
N SER A 16 -7.23 -13.05 9.58
CA SER A 16 -8.26 -13.72 8.77
C SER A 16 -7.86 -13.94 7.30
N SER A 17 -6.81 -13.27 6.82
CA SER A 17 -6.22 -13.54 5.51
C SER A 17 -5.43 -14.85 5.41
N MET A 18 -5.35 -15.63 6.49
CA MET A 18 -4.81 -16.99 6.53
C MET A 18 -5.85 -18.10 6.31
N LEU A 19 -7.12 -17.78 6.02
CA LEU A 19 -8.24 -18.74 6.16
C LEU A 19 -9.01 -19.14 4.89
N ILE A 20 -8.43 -19.04 3.68
CA ILE A 20 -9.06 -19.58 2.47
C ILE A 20 -8.13 -20.57 1.75
N SER A 21 -8.11 -21.80 2.25
CA SER A 21 -8.18 -23.05 1.48
C SER A 21 -8.05 -24.22 2.46
N GLY A 22 -8.77 -25.33 2.22
CA GLY A 22 -8.93 -26.45 3.15
C GLY A 22 -7.69 -27.32 3.38
N GLN A 23 -6.58 -26.74 3.83
CA GLN A 23 -5.41 -27.42 4.39
C GLN A 23 -4.77 -26.54 5.48
N PRO A 24 -4.31 -27.08 6.63
CA PRO A 24 -3.95 -26.25 7.78
C PRO A 24 -2.50 -25.74 7.67
N ILE A 25 -2.23 -24.44 7.74
CA ILE A 25 -0.85 -23.89 7.85
C ILE A 25 -0.84 -22.61 8.71
N LYS A 26 0.29 -22.42 9.40
CA LYS A 26 0.55 -21.61 10.60
C LYS A 26 1.03 -20.18 10.40
N GLY A 27 0.84 -19.40 11.46
CA GLY A 27 1.75 -18.34 11.91
C GLY A 27 1.94 -18.41 13.44
N ASN A 28 3.04 -17.86 13.95
CA ASN A 28 3.18 -17.60 15.38
C ASN A 28 2.29 -16.42 15.77
N GLY A 29 1.48 -16.65 16.82
CA GLY A 29 0.33 -15.83 17.20
C GLY A 29 -0.96 -16.57 16.86
N LEU A 30 -1.64 -17.11 17.89
CA LEU A 30 -3.02 -17.61 17.90
C LEU A 30 -3.59 -18.02 16.54
N SER A 31 -3.49 -19.31 16.18
CA SER A 31 -4.19 -19.87 15.02
C SER A 31 -5.66 -20.09 15.35
N PHE A 32 -6.55 -19.39 14.66
CA PHE A 32 -8.01 -19.51 14.79
C PHE A 32 -8.54 -20.62 13.89
N ILE A 33 -9.23 -21.61 14.46
CA ILE A 33 -10.14 -22.48 13.70
C ILE A 33 -11.53 -21.92 13.94
N GLY A 34 -11.96 -21.00 13.07
CA GLY A 34 -13.27 -20.38 13.14
C GLY A 34 -14.07 -20.68 11.89
N THR A 35 -14.85 -21.77 11.91
CA THR A 35 -15.89 -22.00 10.92
C THR A 35 -16.96 -20.91 11.07
N HIS A 36 -17.29 -20.22 9.97
CA HIS A 36 -18.53 -19.43 9.77
C HIS A 36 -18.71 -18.01 10.37
N LYS A 37 -17.72 -17.31 10.94
CA LYS A 37 -17.95 -15.97 11.55
C LYS A 37 -17.06 -14.80 11.06
N GLN A 38 -16.58 -14.85 9.82
CA GLN A 38 -15.71 -13.81 9.25
C GLN A 38 -16.45 -12.51 8.89
N SER A 39 -17.73 -12.59 8.50
CA SER A 39 -18.53 -11.43 8.07
C SER A 39 -18.89 -10.44 9.18
N LEU A 40 -18.86 -10.87 10.44
CA LEU A 40 -19.26 -10.05 11.60
C LEU A 40 -18.20 -9.04 12.03
N VAL A 41 -16.92 -9.28 11.74
CA VAL A 41 -15.79 -8.42 12.17
C VAL A 41 -15.52 -7.29 11.16
N GLU A 42 -15.85 -7.50 9.89
CA GLU A 42 -15.64 -6.51 8.80
C GLU A 42 -16.48 -5.24 8.94
N HIS A 43 -17.59 -5.30 9.68
CA HIS A 43 -18.53 -4.21 9.86
C HIS A 43 -18.41 -3.49 11.22
N GLN A 44 -17.47 -3.91 12.08
CA GLN A 44 -17.31 -3.32 13.42
C GLN A 44 -16.37 -2.10 13.41
N PRO A 45 -16.60 -1.12 14.30
CA PRO A 45 -15.70 0.00 14.51
C PRO A 45 -14.27 -0.46 14.80
N VAL A 46 -13.31 0.26 14.20
CA VAL A 46 -11.86 0.00 14.32
C VAL A 46 -11.35 0.14 15.76
N SER A 47 -12.12 0.82 16.63
CA SER A 47 -11.85 1.02 18.05
C SER A 47 -12.13 -0.20 18.92
N ASP A 48 -12.81 -1.20 18.38
CA ASP A 48 -13.30 -2.29 19.20
C ASP A 48 -12.16 -3.27 19.49
N TRP A 49 -12.05 -3.63 20.76
CA TRP A 49 -11.13 -4.66 21.21
C TRP A 49 -11.91 -5.93 21.50
N PHE A 50 -11.40 -7.04 21.00
CA PHE A 50 -11.94 -8.35 21.32
C PHE A 50 -11.05 -9.01 22.36
N LEU A 51 -11.67 -9.68 23.33
CA LEU A 51 -10.93 -10.49 24.28
C LEU A 51 -10.64 -11.84 23.63
N LEU A 52 -9.37 -12.21 23.60
CA LEU A 52 -8.92 -13.55 23.26
C LEU A 52 -8.58 -14.28 24.54
N GLU A 53 -9.37 -15.28 24.85
CA GLU A 53 -9.06 -16.23 25.90
C GLU A 53 -8.39 -17.45 25.28
N PHE A 54 -7.12 -17.65 25.63
CA PHE A 54 -6.36 -18.81 25.18
C PHE A 54 -6.37 -19.89 26.25
N THR A 55 -6.80 -21.09 25.87
CA THR A 55 -6.72 -22.29 26.70
C THR A 55 -5.74 -23.29 26.08
N PRO A 56 -4.61 -23.61 26.72
CA PRO A 56 -3.65 -24.58 26.20
C PRO A 56 -4.30 -25.95 25.97
N GLY A 57 -4.04 -26.54 24.79
CA GLY A 57 -4.64 -27.80 24.34
C GLY A 57 -3.64 -28.94 24.44
N LYS A 58 -4.12 -30.14 24.79
CA LYS A 58 -3.32 -31.37 24.82
C LYS A 58 -3.59 -32.18 23.54
N GLY A 59 -2.81 -31.96 22.49
CA GLY A 59 -2.96 -32.66 21.20
C GLY A 59 -1.70 -32.65 20.34
N ARG A 60 -1.61 -33.55 19.35
CA ARG A 60 -0.52 -33.54 18.36
C ARG A 60 -0.77 -32.41 17.37
N ASN A 61 0.11 -31.41 17.36
CA ASN A 61 0.03 -30.25 16.48
C ASN A 61 1.36 -30.11 15.71
N TYR A 62 1.34 -29.82 14.41
CA TYR A 62 2.56 -29.72 13.58
C TYR A 62 2.85 -28.27 13.21
N TYR A 63 4.07 -27.76 13.44
CA TYR A 63 4.47 -26.38 13.04
C TYR A 63 5.55 -26.32 11.98
N TYR A 64 5.54 -25.22 11.22
CA TYR A 64 6.64 -24.87 10.33
C TYR A 64 7.77 -24.25 11.15
N ALA A 65 8.98 -24.79 11.02
CA ALA A 65 10.17 -24.32 11.73
C ALA A 65 10.53 -22.86 11.40
N ALA A 66 10.07 -22.32 10.28
CA ALA A 66 10.22 -20.90 9.93
C ALA A 66 9.54 -19.94 10.94
N PHE A 67 8.66 -20.44 11.81
CA PHE A 67 8.03 -19.68 12.87
C PHE A 67 8.53 -20.09 14.26
N SER A 68 9.56 -20.91 14.41
CA SER A 68 10.22 -21.03 15.72
C SER A 68 11.23 -19.90 15.88
N ASP A 69 11.08 -19.10 16.92
CA ASP A 69 12.20 -18.31 17.43
C ASP A 69 13.26 -19.31 17.94
N PRO A 70 14.52 -19.27 17.45
CA PRO A 70 15.57 -20.16 17.94
C PRO A 70 15.86 -20.00 19.43
N SER A 71 15.47 -18.85 20.01
CA SER A 71 15.67 -18.49 21.41
C SER A 71 14.46 -18.77 22.31
N GLU A 72 13.26 -19.01 21.76
CA GLU A 72 12.08 -19.41 22.53
C GLU A 72 11.73 -20.89 22.32
N ASN A 73 11.50 -21.62 23.43
CA ASN A 73 11.05 -23.01 23.39
C ASN A 73 9.77 -23.17 22.54
N LYS A 74 9.64 -24.36 21.93
CA LYS A 74 8.56 -24.84 21.04
C LYS A 74 7.20 -24.10 21.21
N PRO A 75 6.51 -23.75 20.11
CA PRO A 75 5.24 -23.03 20.18
C PRO A 75 4.19 -23.77 21.02
N THR A 76 3.47 -23.03 21.87
CA THR A 76 2.41 -23.57 22.72
C THR A 76 1.09 -23.65 21.93
N PHE A 77 0.43 -24.81 21.98
CA PHE A 77 -0.83 -25.07 21.28
C PHE A 77 -2.03 -24.95 22.21
N GLY A 78 -3.17 -24.49 21.69
CA GLY A 78 -4.40 -24.36 22.45
C GLY A 78 -5.63 -23.91 21.66
N SER A 79 -6.79 -23.98 22.30
CA SER A 79 -8.03 -23.41 21.79
C SER A 79 -8.09 -21.92 22.10
N VAL A 80 -8.73 -21.19 21.20
CA VAL A 80 -8.95 -19.74 21.33
C VAL A 80 -10.45 -19.53 21.42
N LEU A 81 -10.91 -18.99 22.55
CA LEU A 81 -12.23 -18.39 22.65
C LEU A 81 -12.07 -16.92 22.25
N LEU A 82 -12.72 -16.56 21.14
CA LEU A 82 -12.85 -15.18 20.71
C LEU A 82 -14.18 -14.67 21.28
N ASP A 83 -14.09 -13.82 22.31
CA ASP A 83 -15.24 -13.04 22.74
C ASP A 83 -15.44 -11.92 21.72
N LEU A 84 -16.55 -12.01 20.99
CA LEU A 84 -16.94 -11.02 19.98
C LEU A 84 -17.68 -9.83 20.59
N ASP A 85 -17.84 -9.78 21.92
CA ASP A 85 -18.32 -8.58 22.59
C ASP A 85 -17.21 -7.52 22.59
N PRO A 86 -17.44 -6.34 21.98
CA PRO A 86 -16.51 -5.23 22.05
C PRO A 86 -16.17 -4.89 23.50
N LYS A 87 -14.87 -4.89 23.81
CA LYS A 87 -14.33 -4.43 25.08
C LYS A 87 -13.68 -3.07 24.88
N ALA A 88 -13.64 -2.28 25.95
CA ALA A 88 -12.69 -1.19 26.04
C ALA A 88 -11.27 -1.79 26.08
N GLY A 89 -10.40 -1.35 25.18
CA GLY A 89 -8.99 -1.71 25.20
C GLY A 89 -8.11 -0.48 25.08
N PRO A 90 -6.78 -0.67 25.08
CA PRO A 90 -5.85 0.45 25.17
C PRO A 90 -6.01 1.39 23.98
N GLU A 91 -5.83 2.70 24.21
CA GLU A 91 -5.65 3.63 23.11
C GLU A 91 -4.40 3.24 22.32
N LEU A 92 -4.54 3.20 21.00
CA LEU A 92 -3.41 2.94 20.14
C LEU A 92 -2.65 4.25 19.93
N PRO A 93 -1.30 4.23 19.98
CA PRO A 93 -0.52 5.45 19.86
C PRO A 93 -0.76 6.10 18.49
N THR A 94 -1.11 7.38 18.51
CA THR A 94 -1.21 8.20 17.30
C THR A 94 0.20 8.40 16.73
N PRO A 95 0.43 8.11 15.43
CA PRO A 95 1.72 8.38 14.82
C PRO A 95 2.03 9.88 14.86
N PRO A 96 3.30 10.27 15.05
CA PRO A 96 3.67 11.69 15.13
C PRO A 96 3.36 12.41 13.81
N SER A 97 2.89 13.66 13.93
CA SER A 97 2.72 14.55 12.78
C SER A 97 4.03 15.25 12.43
N VAL A 98 4.33 15.32 11.14
CA VAL A 98 5.51 16.01 10.61
C VAL A 98 5.11 17.10 9.63
N LYS A 99 5.88 18.19 9.62
CA LYS A 99 5.63 19.35 8.75
C LYS A 99 6.45 19.33 7.46
N SER A 100 7.50 18.53 7.41
CA SER A 100 8.39 18.45 6.26
C SER A 100 9.04 17.08 6.17
N ILE A 101 9.41 16.72 4.95
CA ILE A 101 10.17 15.52 4.62
C ILE A 101 11.52 16.01 4.09
N LYS A 102 12.60 15.49 4.66
CA LYS A 102 13.96 15.80 4.20
C LYS A 102 14.43 14.68 3.27
N MET A 103 14.67 15.08 2.03
CA MET A 103 15.44 14.31 1.06
C MET A 103 16.83 14.93 0.98
N ASP A 104 17.84 14.07 0.85
CA ASP A 104 19.19 14.54 0.62
C ASP A 104 19.28 15.03 -0.84
N ALA A 105 19.88 16.19 -1.04
CA ALA A 105 20.13 16.70 -2.38
C ALA A 105 21.15 15.77 -3.04
N GLY A 106 20.76 15.13 -4.15
CA GLY A 106 21.63 14.23 -4.90
C GLY A 106 21.65 14.55 -6.40
N ASP A 107 21.98 13.54 -7.20
CA ASP A 107 21.95 13.62 -8.66
C ASP A 107 20.52 13.66 -9.21
N ASP A 108 20.36 13.54 -10.53
CA ASP A 108 19.05 13.56 -11.18
C ASP A 108 18.17 12.41 -10.73
N TYR A 109 16.93 12.76 -10.37
CA TYR A 109 15.94 11.76 -10.03
C TYR A 109 15.33 11.11 -11.28
N SER A 110 15.21 9.78 -11.24
CA SER A 110 14.48 8.97 -12.21
C SER A 110 13.19 8.43 -11.60
N PHE A 111 12.15 8.27 -12.42
CA PHE A 111 10.84 7.79 -11.94
C PHE A 111 10.49 6.45 -12.60
N TYR A 112 10.17 5.47 -11.77
CA TYR A 112 9.83 4.12 -12.17
C TYR A 112 8.49 3.69 -11.58
N SER A 113 7.75 2.85 -12.32
CA SER A 113 6.58 2.14 -11.82
C SER A 113 6.74 0.65 -12.01
N PHE A 114 6.05 -0.14 -11.18
CA PHE A 114 6.24 -1.58 -11.13
C PHE A 114 4.92 -2.29 -11.37
N HIS A 115 4.94 -3.32 -12.22
CA HIS A 115 3.86 -4.29 -12.26
C HIS A 115 3.94 -5.15 -11.01
N VAL A 116 3.22 -4.77 -9.95
CA VAL A 116 3.19 -5.49 -8.64
C VAL A 116 2.01 -6.45 -8.52
N GLY A 117 1.41 -6.77 -9.65
CA GLY A 117 0.10 -7.38 -9.69
C GLY A 117 -0.98 -6.40 -9.26
N GLN A 118 -1.47 -6.53 -8.03
CA GLN A 118 -2.61 -5.76 -7.54
C GLN A 118 -2.07 -4.68 -6.63
N GLY A 119 -2.61 -3.48 -6.80
CA GLY A 119 -2.12 -2.32 -6.09
C GLY A 119 -1.28 -1.39 -6.93
N MET A 120 -0.60 -0.46 -6.28
CA MET A 120 0.30 0.49 -6.91
C MET A 120 1.66 0.42 -6.24
N ALA A 121 2.72 0.59 -7.04
CA ALA A 121 4.08 0.78 -6.53
C ALA A 121 4.87 1.58 -7.57
N SER A 122 5.48 2.67 -7.13
CA SER A 122 6.40 3.47 -7.94
C SER A 122 7.58 3.93 -7.10
N LEU A 123 8.74 4.08 -7.72
CA LEU A 123 9.97 4.52 -7.06
C LEU A 123 10.51 5.74 -7.79
N LEU A 124 10.76 6.79 -7.02
CA LEU A 124 11.53 7.95 -7.43
C LEU A 124 12.88 7.86 -6.72
N ASP A 125 13.98 7.76 -7.45
CA ASP A 125 15.30 7.64 -6.85
C ASP A 125 16.37 8.39 -7.64
N ASN A 126 17.48 8.71 -6.97
CA ASN A 126 18.66 9.36 -7.55
C ASN A 126 19.89 8.42 -7.49
N GLU A 127 19.66 7.10 -7.56
CA GLU A 127 20.66 6.03 -7.38
C GLU A 127 21.30 5.94 -5.98
N HIS A 128 21.10 6.93 -5.11
CA HIS A 128 21.56 6.92 -3.72
C HIS A 128 20.40 6.78 -2.73
N ASP A 129 19.39 7.64 -2.80
CA ASP A 129 18.20 7.64 -1.96
C ASP A 129 16.93 7.59 -2.81
N GLY A 130 15.83 7.14 -2.20
CA GLY A 130 14.57 7.00 -2.91
C GLY A 130 13.31 7.28 -2.10
N VAL A 131 12.24 7.52 -2.84
CA VAL A 131 10.87 7.70 -2.38
C VAL A 131 10.02 6.63 -3.04
N LEU A 132 9.56 5.68 -2.24
CA LEU A 132 8.61 4.65 -2.65
C LEU A 132 7.18 5.17 -2.49
N PHE A 133 6.42 5.23 -3.57
CA PHE A 133 4.99 5.52 -3.55
C PHE A 133 4.22 4.21 -3.59
N ASP A 134 3.54 3.88 -2.49
CA ASP A 134 2.84 2.60 -2.33
C ASP A 134 3.76 1.37 -2.56
N ALA A 135 3.25 0.15 -2.36
CA ALA A 135 4.04 -1.08 -2.48
C ALA A 135 3.30 -2.27 -3.10
N GLY A 136 2.00 -2.18 -3.34
CA GLY A 136 1.19 -3.30 -3.84
C GLY A 136 0.65 -4.24 -2.75
N ALA A 137 -0.26 -5.13 -3.14
CA ALA A 137 -0.69 -6.33 -2.40
C ALA A 137 -0.37 -7.65 -3.12
N GLY A 138 0.21 -7.60 -4.32
CA GLY A 138 0.73 -8.78 -4.99
C GLY A 138 -0.17 -9.40 -6.06
N CYS A 139 -1.50 -9.39 -6.03
CA CYS A 139 -2.27 -10.25 -6.99
C CYS A 139 -2.08 -9.87 -8.49
N PRO A 140 -1.49 -10.68 -9.39
CA PRO A 140 -1.60 -12.14 -9.44
C PRO A 140 -0.56 -12.89 -8.61
N ILE A 141 0.51 -12.23 -8.18
CA ILE A 141 1.52 -12.71 -7.24
C ILE A 141 0.90 -12.93 -5.87
N LYS A 142 0.60 -14.19 -5.55
CA LYS A 142 0.16 -14.54 -4.21
C LYS A 142 1.37 -14.57 -3.29
N ARG A 143 1.13 -14.37 -1.98
CA ARG A 143 2.19 -14.46 -0.97
C ARG A 143 3.05 -15.73 -1.07
N PRO A 144 2.49 -16.95 -1.27
CA PRO A 144 3.32 -18.15 -1.40
C PRO A 144 4.23 -18.17 -2.63
N ASP A 145 3.83 -17.47 -3.70
CA ASP A 145 4.57 -17.44 -4.97
C ASP A 145 5.69 -16.37 -4.93
N TYR A 146 5.56 -15.37 -4.05
CA TYR A 146 6.48 -14.23 -3.95
C TYR A 146 7.95 -14.60 -3.70
N PRO A 147 8.30 -15.52 -2.76
CA PRO A 147 9.70 -15.88 -2.52
C PRO A 147 10.37 -16.59 -3.70
N ASP A 148 9.58 -17.23 -4.56
CA ASP A 148 10.04 -18.01 -5.71
C ASP A 148 10.00 -17.21 -7.02
N LEU A 149 9.73 -15.90 -6.94
CA LEU A 149 9.77 -15.02 -8.11
C LEU A 149 11.17 -15.02 -8.72
N LEU A 150 11.23 -15.29 -10.03
CA LEU A 150 12.46 -15.19 -10.81
C LEU A 150 12.93 -13.74 -10.91
N VAL A 151 11.99 -12.78 -10.98
CA VAL A 151 12.29 -11.36 -11.13
C VAL A 151 11.49 -10.54 -10.11
N ASN A 152 12.21 -9.72 -9.36
CA ASN A 152 11.63 -8.75 -8.44
C ASN A 152 12.45 -7.44 -8.48
N ASP A 153 12.15 -6.63 -9.48
CA ASP A 153 12.87 -5.40 -9.74
C ASP A 153 12.64 -4.35 -8.66
N LEU A 154 11.48 -4.37 -7.98
CA LEU A 154 11.19 -3.47 -6.86
C LEU A 154 12.16 -3.75 -5.71
N LYS A 155 12.30 -5.01 -5.31
CA LYS A 155 13.25 -5.42 -4.27
C LYS A 155 14.67 -5.07 -4.66
N THR A 156 15.05 -5.39 -5.90
CA THR A 156 16.39 -5.08 -6.41
C THR A 156 16.68 -3.57 -6.35
N ALA A 157 15.76 -2.73 -6.84
CA ALA A 157 15.92 -1.28 -6.83
C ALA A 157 15.98 -0.71 -5.41
N VAL A 158 15.07 -1.11 -4.53
CA VAL A 158 15.01 -0.62 -3.15
C VAL A 158 16.26 -1.01 -2.34
N GLN A 159 16.79 -2.22 -2.53
CA GLN A 159 17.98 -2.68 -1.80
C GLN A 159 19.28 -2.00 -2.25
N ALA A 160 19.34 -1.52 -3.50
CA ALA A 160 20.52 -0.84 -4.04
C ALA A 160 20.72 0.55 -3.43
N LEU A 161 19.64 1.20 -2.98
CA LEU A 161 19.67 2.54 -2.42
C LEU A 161 20.24 2.52 -1.00
N HIS A 162 20.82 3.61 -0.52
CA HIS A 162 21.24 3.82 0.86
C HIS A 162 20.02 3.98 1.78
N ARG A 163 19.13 4.93 1.49
CA ARG A 163 17.91 5.22 2.26
C ARG A 163 16.68 5.26 1.37
N VAL A 164 15.57 4.71 1.85
CA VAL A 164 14.26 4.77 1.18
C VAL A 164 13.21 5.23 2.17
N ILE A 165 12.47 6.28 1.83
CA ILE A 165 11.23 6.63 2.53
C ILE A 165 10.02 6.14 1.72
N MET A 166 8.89 5.95 2.37
CA MET A 166 7.64 5.60 1.72
C MET A 166 6.61 6.72 1.90
N ILE A 167 5.92 7.07 0.81
CA ILE A 167 4.66 7.80 0.84
C ILE A 167 3.55 6.81 0.53
N LEU A 168 2.62 6.63 1.47
CA LEU A 168 1.42 5.82 1.27
C LEU A 168 0.27 6.74 0.88
N SER A 169 -0.37 6.50 -0.26
CA SER A 169 -1.46 7.31 -0.76
C SER A 169 -2.71 7.21 0.13
N HIS A 170 -3.14 5.99 0.47
CA HIS A 170 -4.25 5.68 1.39
C HIS A 170 -4.07 4.28 2.01
N PRO A 171 -4.85 3.88 3.05
CA PRO A 171 -4.52 2.70 3.86
C PRO A 171 -5.04 1.37 3.30
N ASP A 172 -5.58 1.32 2.07
CA ASP A 172 -6.08 0.06 1.52
C ASP A 172 -4.96 -0.92 1.23
N LEU A 173 -5.28 -2.20 1.38
CA LEU A 173 -4.29 -3.26 1.54
C LEU A 173 -3.37 -3.36 0.32
N ASP A 174 -3.89 -3.10 -0.86
CA ASP A 174 -3.13 -3.09 -2.11
C ASP A 174 -2.17 -1.94 -2.29
N HIS A 175 -2.04 -1.05 -1.32
CA HIS A 175 -1.05 0.02 -1.37
C HIS A 175 0.16 -0.22 -0.47
N TRP A 176 0.13 -1.22 0.42
CA TRP A 176 1.21 -1.43 1.39
C TRP A 176 1.46 -2.87 1.80
N ARG A 177 0.56 -3.81 1.51
CA ARG A 177 0.61 -5.17 2.06
C ARG A 177 1.82 -5.97 1.59
N LEU A 178 2.48 -5.60 0.50
CA LEU A 178 3.74 -6.22 0.11
C LEU A 178 4.82 -6.07 1.19
N LEU A 179 4.88 -4.91 1.87
CA LEU A 179 5.81 -4.66 2.98
C LEU A 179 5.55 -5.56 4.20
N GLN A 180 4.30 -5.96 4.39
CA GLN A 180 3.88 -6.89 5.43
C GLN A 180 4.35 -8.33 5.14
N TRP A 181 4.63 -8.67 3.88
CA TRP A 181 5.06 -10.00 3.46
C TRP A 181 6.56 -10.12 3.23
N ASP A 182 7.23 -9.05 2.79
CA ASP A 182 8.67 -9.02 2.60
C ASP A 182 9.37 -8.16 3.66
N PRO A 183 9.95 -8.79 4.72
CA PRO A 183 10.73 -8.08 5.74
C PRO A 183 12.01 -7.44 5.18
N THR A 184 12.51 -7.90 4.03
CA THR A 184 13.66 -7.29 3.34
C THR A 184 13.29 -5.92 2.81
N LEU A 185 12.11 -5.80 2.19
CA LEU A 185 11.58 -4.53 1.71
C LEU A 185 11.27 -3.60 2.89
N SER A 186 10.47 -4.04 3.85
CA SER A 186 10.07 -3.19 4.98
C SER A 186 11.22 -2.85 5.93
N GLY A 187 12.25 -3.70 6.00
CA GLY A 187 13.51 -3.42 6.68
C GLY A 187 14.26 -2.24 6.08
N LYS A 188 14.17 -2.05 4.75
CA LYS A 188 14.87 -0.99 4.01
C LYS A 188 14.18 0.38 4.09
N ILE A 189 12.87 0.40 4.36
CA ILE A 189 12.12 1.64 4.52
C ILE A 189 12.51 2.31 5.84
N ASP A 190 12.97 3.55 5.79
CA ASP A 190 13.37 4.37 6.94
C ASP A 190 12.14 4.98 7.65
N SER A 191 11.25 5.58 6.86
CA SER A 191 10.05 6.29 7.34
C SER A 191 8.86 5.99 6.42
N ILE A 192 7.64 5.89 6.97
CA ILE A 192 6.39 5.73 6.23
C ILE A 192 5.49 6.93 6.51
N TYR A 193 5.23 7.74 5.49
CA TYR A 193 4.36 8.90 5.58
C TYR A 193 2.97 8.53 5.08
N VAL A 194 1.97 8.70 5.94
CA VAL A 194 0.55 8.46 5.64
C VAL A 194 -0.23 9.77 5.73
N PRO A 195 -1.38 9.91 5.05
CA PRO A 195 -2.18 11.12 5.15
C PRO A 195 -2.60 11.41 6.59
N ILE A 196 -2.68 12.69 6.95
CA ILE A 196 -3.27 13.07 8.24
C ILE A 196 -4.70 12.56 8.35
N ASN A 197 -5.10 12.18 9.56
CA ASN A 197 -6.38 11.51 9.88
C ASN A 197 -6.54 10.09 9.31
N THR A 198 -5.50 9.50 8.71
CA THR A 198 -5.51 8.08 8.33
C THR A 198 -5.80 7.22 9.56
N LYS A 199 -6.86 6.39 9.48
CA LYS A 199 -7.13 5.37 10.50
C LYS A 199 -5.87 4.52 10.66
N GLN A 200 -5.37 4.40 11.89
CA GLN A 200 -4.06 3.83 12.18
C GLN A 200 -3.67 2.59 11.34
N LEU A 201 -2.60 2.68 10.58
CA LEU A 201 -2.03 1.54 9.87
C LEU A 201 -1.24 0.66 10.86
N VAL A 202 -1.49 -0.65 10.88
CA VAL A 202 -0.84 -1.57 11.82
C VAL A 202 -0.23 -2.75 11.06
N PHE A 203 1.10 -2.79 11.05
CA PHE A 203 1.90 -3.93 10.61
C PHE A 203 2.04 -4.95 11.75
N SER A 204 2.21 -6.22 11.41
CA SER A 204 2.55 -7.23 12.44
C SER A 204 3.92 -6.98 13.04
N ASP A 205 4.85 -6.45 12.24
CA ASP A 205 6.16 -6.03 12.71
C ASP A 205 6.06 -4.68 13.42
N LYS A 206 6.25 -4.71 14.75
CA LYS A 206 6.22 -3.52 15.59
C LYS A 206 7.33 -2.53 15.25
N SER A 207 8.44 -2.97 14.67
CA SER A 207 9.52 -2.08 14.23
C SER A 207 9.06 -1.19 13.09
N VAL A 208 8.25 -1.71 12.16
CA VAL A 208 7.65 -0.95 11.06
C VAL A 208 6.65 0.07 11.57
N ASN A 209 5.82 -0.29 12.55
CA ASN A 209 4.86 0.64 13.17
C ASN A 209 5.52 1.90 13.75
N LYS A 210 6.76 1.80 14.25
CA LYS A 210 7.52 2.96 14.77
C LYS A 210 7.99 3.93 13.69
N LYS A 211 7.98 3.51 12.42
CA LYS A 211 8.41 4.31 11.27
C LYS A 211 7.28 5.17 10.69
N ILE A 212 6.04 4.93 11.11
CA ILE A 212 4.84 5.59 10.60
C ILE A 212 4.77 7.03 11.14
N LYS A 213 4.51 7.98 10.25
CA LYS A 213 4.32 9.40 10.52
C LYS A 213 3.10 9.89 9.74
N VAL A 214 2.31 10.78 10.32
CA VAL A 214 1.21 11.43 9.58
C VAL A 214 1.69 12.72 8.92
N PHE A 215 1.17 13.01 7.72
CA PHE A 215 1.62 14.12 6.89
C PHE A 215 0.44 14.79 6.17
N ASP A 216 0.47 16.11 6.05
CA ASP A 216 -0.61 16.93 5.49
C ASP A 216 -0.29 17.48 4.08
N GLY A 217 0.78 16.98 3.47
CA GLY A 217 1.28 17.50 2.20
C GLY A 217 2.25 18.66 2.37
N ALA A 218 3.20 18.76 1.44
CA ALA A 218 4.10 19.89 1.26
C ALA A 218 4.81 19.74 -0.09
N LEU A 219 5.41 20.82 -0.56
CA LEU A 219 6.44 20.74 -1.58
C LEU A 219 7.76 20.26 -0.96
N ILE A 220 8.36 19.24 -1.58
CA ILE A 220 9.66 18.69 -1.21
C ILE A 220 10.64 19.06 -2.34
N PRO A 221 11.55 20.03 -2.10
CA PRO A 221 12.65 20.28 -3.02
C PRO A 221 13.56 19.05 -3.03
N LEU A 222 13.92 18.58 -4.23
CA LEU A 222 14.81 17.45 -4.40
C LEU A 222 16.20 17.95 -4.77
N THR A 223 16.37 18.37 -6.02
CA THR A 223 17.61 18.96 -6.55
C THR A 223 17.29 20.23 -7.34
N VAL A 224 18.30 20.95 -7.82
CA VAL A 224 18.06 22.15 -8.64
C VAL A 224 17.26 21.76 -9.89
N GLY A 225 16.04 22.31 -10.02
CA GLY A 225 15.15 22.04 -11.13
C GLY A 225 14.29 20.77 -11.01
N SER A 226 14.24 20.16 -9.81
CA SER A 226 13.30 19.06 -9.51
C SER A 226 12.57 19.25 -8.17
N SER A 227 11.29 18.87 -8.14
CA SER A 227 10.46 18.90 -6.94
C SER A 227 9.50 17.72 -6.90
N LEU A 228 9.08 17.39 -5.69
CA LEU A 228 7.99 16.47 -5.43
C LEU A 228 6.92 17.18 -4.61
N ASP A 229 5.77 17.40 -5.21
CA ASP A 229 4.65 18.10 -4.61
C ASP A 229 3.70 17.06 -4.01
N LEU A 230 3.45 17.12 -2.70
CA LEU A 230 2.50 16.25 -2.01
C LEU A 230 1.29 17.09 -1.62
N HIS A 231 0.12 16.68 -2.07
CA HIS A 231 -1.13 17.37 -1.79
C HIS A 231 -2.05 16.47 -0.99
N ARG A 232 -2.53 16.98 0.15
CA ARG A 232 -3.64 16.37 0.90
C ARG A 232 -4.95 16.66 0.19
N SER A 233 -5.70 15.63 -0.19
CA SER A 233 -7.04 15.79 -0.73
C SER A 233 -8.03 16.32 0.30
N GLN A 234 -9.02 17.08 -0.16
CA GLN A 234 -10.15 17.56 0.63
C GLN A 234 -11.44 17.31 -0.17
N PRO A 235 -11.85 16.03 -0.28
CA PRO A 235 -12.92 15.61 -1.17
C PRO A 235 -14.26 16.16 -0.69
N SER A 236 -15.17 16.41 -1.62
CA SER A 236 -16.56 16.80 -1.31
C SER A 236 -17.32 15.76 -0.47
N TYR A 237 -16.90 14.49 -0.54
CA TYR A 237 -17.36 13.43 0.35
C TYR A 237 -16.16 12.58 0.82
N PRO A 238 -16.02 12.31 2.13
CA PRO A 238 -14.90 11.55 2.67
C PRO A 238 -15.11 10.04 2.48
N ASP A 239 -14.08 9.38 1.98
CA ASP A 239 -13.92 7.92 1.97
C ASP A 239 -12.42 7.60 1.92
N LYS A 240 -12.04 6.31 1.98
CA LYS A 240 -10.63 5.93 2.04
C LYS A 240 -9.81 6.39 0.82
N ASN A 241 -10.38 6.31 -0.37
CA ASN A 241 -9.69 6.66 -1.62
C ASN A 241 -9.59 8.19 -1.79
N GLY A 242 -10.56 8.92 -1.24
CA GLY A 242 -10.64 10.38 -1.29
C GLY A 242 -9.97 11.07 -0.12
N GLU A 243 -9.71 10.39 1.00
CA GLU A 243 -8.89 10.87 2.09
C GLU A 243 -7.43 10.44 1.90
N CYS A 244 -6.82 10.80 0.76
CA CYS A 244 -5.47 10.39 0.34
C CYS A 244 -4.40 11.51 0.21
N LEU A 245 -3.18 11.10 -0.11
CA LEU A 245 -2.13 11.99 -0.64
C LEU A 245 -2.04 11.79 -2.16
N VAL A 246 -2.12 12.88 -2.91
CA VAL A 246 -1.81 12.92 -4.35
C VAL A 246 -0.44 13.55 -4.53
N CYS A 247 0.44 12.91 -5.29
CA CYS A 247 1.79 13.41 -5.51
C CYS A 247 2.00 13.83 -6.97
N VAL A 248 2.80 14.86 -7.20
CA VAL A 248 3.25 15.28 -8.53
C VAL A 248 4.76 15.44 -8.53
N PHE A 249 5.43 14.71 -9.39
CA PHE A 249 6.88 14.85 -9.58
C PHE A 249 7.17 15.76 -10.78
N HIS A 250 8.07 16.72 -10.58
CA HIS A 250 8.53 17.65 -11.60
C HIS A 250 10.04 17.54 -11.76
N ALA A 251 10.53 17.31 -12.98
CA ALA A 251 11.95 17.43 -13.31
C ALA A 251 12.16 17.58 -14.82
N ARG A 252 13.01 18.52 -15.25
CA ARG A 252 13.48 18.61 -16.66
C ARG A 252 12.36 18.60 -17.72
N GLY A 253 11.25 19.28 -17.44
CA GLY A 253 10.08 19.29 -18.34
C GLY A 253 9.22 18.02 -18.30
N GLN A 254 9.54 17.06 -17.43
CA GLN A 254 8.67 15.94 -17.07
C GLN A 254 7.75 16.36 -15.91
N THR A 255 6.51 15.86 -15.98
CA THR A 255 5.50 16.02 -14.94
C THR A 255 4.77 14.69 -14.80
N VAL A 256 4.93 14.03 -13.65
CA VAL A 256 4.32 12.72 -13.36
C VAL A 256 3.24 12.86 -12.29
N LEU A 257 2.03 12.38 -12.57
CA LEU A 257 0.94 12.31 -11.58
C LEU A 257 0.93 10.95 -10.89
N ILE A 258 0.92 10.94 -9.55
CA ILE A 258 0.78 9.76 -8.71
C ILE A 258 -0.46 9.95 -7.80
N PRO A 259 -1.66 9.55 -8.26
CA PRO A 259 -2.91 9.88 -7.59
C PRO A 259 -3.38 8.86 -6.53
N GLY A 260 -2.71 7.71 -6.40
CA GLY A 260 -3.30 6.57 -5.68
C GLY A 260 -4.63 6.19 -6.32
N ASP A 261 -5.65 5.90 -5.50
CA ASP A 261 -7.00 5.59 -6.01
C ASP A 261 -7.91 6.82 -6.21
N TYR A 262 -7.35 8.03 -6.16
CA TYR A 262 -8.16 9.23 -6.28
C TYR A 262 -8.40 9.62 -7.74
N VAL A 263 -9.61 9.30 -8.22
CA VAL A 263 -10.00 9.45 -9.63
C VAL A 263 -10.16 10.91 -10.09
N TYR A 264 -9.98 11.15 -11.39
CA TYR A 264 -9.87 12.49 -11.97
C TYR A 264 -11.08 13.39 -11.74
N GLU A 265 -12.30 12.85 -11.86
CA GLU A 265 -13.52 13.63 -11.62
C GLU A 265 -13.59 14.16 -10.18
N ARG A 266 -13.19 13.34 -9.20
CA ARG A 266 -13.14 13.76 -7.80
C ARG A 266 -12.05 14.79 -7.57
N MET A 267 -10.86 14.61 -8.18
CA MET A 267 -9.81 15.63 -8.13
C MET A 267 -10.29 16.98 -8.67
N ARG A 268 -11.03 17.03 -9.78
CA ARG A 268 -11.59 18.28 -10.33
C ARG A 268 -12.56 18.98 -9.38
N GLN A 269 -13.27 18.22 -8.56
CA GLN A 269 -14.27 18.71 -7.61
C GLN A 269 -13.71 18.88 -6.20
N ASP A 270 -12.41 18.62 -5.99
CA ASP A 270 -11.78 18.70 -4.69
C ASP A 270 -11.74 20.15 -4.20
N THR A 271 -12.08 20.34 -2.92
CA THR A 271 -12.15 21.68 -2.32
C THR A 271 -10.75 22.25 -2.02
N ASN A 272 -9.71 21.41 -2.01
CA ASN A 272 -8.33 21.86 -2.05
C ASN A 272 -7.98 22.31 -3.47
N SER A 273 -7.75 23.61 -3.64
CA SER A 273 -7.41 24.22 -4.94
C SER A 273 -6.11 23.70 -5.56
N LEU A 274 -5.18 23.19 -4.74
CA LEU A 274 -3.96 22.55 -5.25
C LEU A 274 -4.29 21.23 -5.97
N ILE A 275 -5.28 20.49 -5.49
CA ILE A 275 -5.74 19.23 -6.10
C ILE A 275 -6.63 19.51 -7.32
N SER A 276 -7.63 20.38 -7.20
CA SER A 276 -8.49 20.69 -8.35
C SER A 276 -7.75 21.41 -9.46
N GLY A 277 -6.70 22.18 -9.12
CA GLY A 277 -5.77 22.77 -10.07
C GLY A 277 -4.97 21.76 -10.91
N LEU A 278 -4.79 20.51 -10.45
CA LEU A 278 -4.08 19.45 -11.18
C LEU A 278 -4.70 19.16 -12.55
N ALA A 279 -6.01 19.40 -12.69
CA ALA A 279 -6.74 19.22 -13.93
C ALA A 279 -6.33 20.18 -15.06
N ASN A 280 -5.64 21.28 -14.72
CA ASN A 280 -5.14 22.29 -15.66
C ASN A 280 -3.70 22.01 -16.12
N THR A 281 -3.12 20.90 -15.69
CA THR A 281 -1.75 20.49 -16.03
C THR A 281 -1.77 19.39 -17.09
N SER A 282 -0.76 19.37 -17.95
CA SER A 282 -0.51 18.27 -18.86
C SER A 282 0.67 17.41 -18.39
N TYR A 283 0.53 16.09 -18.47
CA TYR A 283 1.42 15.13 -17.83
C TYR A 283 2.26 14.35 -18.85
N THR A 284 3.54 14.14 -18.54
CA THR A 284 4.39 13.21 -19.29
C THR A 284 4.17 11.77 -18.87
N ALA A 285 3.78 11.54 -17.61
CA ALA A 285 3.25 10.26 -17.21
C ALA A 285 2.13 10.39 -16.16
N ILE A 286 1.21 9.44 -16.17
CA ILE A 286 0.21 9.29 -15.12
C ILE A 286 0.22 7.84 -14.66
N ILE A 287 0.27 7.64 -13.34
CA ILE A 287 -0.10 6.34 -12.76
C ILE A 287 -1.61 6.34 -12.69
N VAL A 288 -2.24 5.46 -13.45
CA VAL A 288 -3.70 5.49 -13.60
C VAL A 288 -4.34 5.19 -12.25
N PRO A 289 -5.27 6.03 -11.77
CA PRO A 289 -5.87 5.85 -10.46
C PRO A 289 -6.65 4.54 -10.39
N HIS A 290 -6.80 4.00 -9.18
CA HIS A 290 -7.72 2.89 -8.88
C HIS A 290 -7.59 1.71 -9.85
N HIS A 291 -6.33 1.42 -10.20
CA HIS A 291 -5.93 0.35 -11.12
C HIS A 291 -6.55 0.43 -12.53
N GLY A 292 -7.15 1.56 -12.91
CA GLY A 292 -7.87 1.71 -14.17
C GLY A 292 -9.28 1.14 -14.15
N ASP A 293 -10.01 1.29 -13.04
CA ASP A 293 -11.45 1.03 -12.99
C ASP A 293 -12.26 1.94 -13.95
N PHE A 294 -13.58 1.81 -13.97
CA PHE A 294 -14.43 2.66 -14.81
C PHE A 294 -14.38 4.13 -14.39
N ALA A 295 -14.36 4.44 -13.09
CA ALA A 295 -14.30 5.83 -12.63
C ALA A 295 -13.02 6.54 -13.10
N SER A 296 -11.94 5.78 -13.28
CA SER A 296 -10.68 6.24 -13.84
C SER A 296 -10.76 6.59 -15.34
N SER A 297 -11.84 6.23 -16.04
CA SER A 297 -12.06 6.67 -17.42
C SER A 297 -12.71 8.06 -17.51
N LEU A 298 -13.20 8.62 -16.40
CA LEU A 298 -13.99 9.85 -16.40
C LEU A 298 -13.10 11.06 -16.19
N GLY A 299 -12.98 11.91 -17.21
CA GLY A 299 -12.30 13.18 -17.11
C GLY A 299 -10.77 13.10 -17.03
N VAL A 300 -10.17 12.09 -17.67
CA VAL A 300 -8.71 11.88 -17.80
C VAL A 300 -8.00 13.21 -18.09
N PHE A 301 -6.90 13.48 -17.37
CA PHE A 301 -6.12 14.70 -17.55
C PHE A 301 -5.33 14.68 -18.87
N ALA A 302 -4.87 15.83 -19.35
CA ALA A 302 -4.26 15.91 -20.67
C ALA A 302 -2.85 15.28 -20.70
N ALA A 303 -2.55 14.51 -21.75
CA ALA A 303 -1.18 14.16 -22.09
C ALA A 303 -0.39 15.41 -22.53
N ARG A 304 0.87 15.49 -22.12
CA ARG A 304 1.77 16.58 -22.52
C ARG A 304 2.18 16.47 -23.98
N ASN A 305 2.42 15.25 -24.49
CA ASN A 305 2.81 15.01 -25.87
C ASN A 305 2.55 13.54 -26.26
N SER A 306 2.84 13.19 -27.51
CA SER A 306 2.61 11.84 -28.06
C SER A 306 3.50 10.73 -27.45
N GLN A 307 4.48 11.08 -26.61
CA GLN A 307 5.29 10.12 -25.86
C GLN A 307 4.81 9.97 -24.41
N SER A 308 3.78 10.70 -23.99
CA SER A 308 3.26 10.60 -22.63
C SER A 308 2.73 9.19 -22.33
N ILE A 309 2.95 8.71 -21.10
CA ILE A 309 2.61 7.34 -20.68
C ILE A 309 1.47 7.32 -19.66
N ALA A 310 0.52 6.42 -19.83
CA ALA A 310 -0.43 6.03 -18.78
C ALA A 310 -0.07 4.63 -18.29
N PHE A 311 0.43 4.52 -17.06
CA PHE A 311 0.82 3.25 -16.46
C PHE A 311 -0.34 2.67 -15.64
N PHE A 312 -0.80 1.48 -16.02
CA PHE A 312 -1.86 0.76 -15.33
C PHE A 312 -1.25 -0.30 -14.42
N SER A 313 -1.30 -0.04 -13.12
CA SER A 313 -0.93 -1.02 -12.10
C SER A 313 -2.16 -1.83 -11.71
N ALA A 314 -2.34 -2.98 -12.35
CA ALA A 314 -3.47 -3.87 -12.16
C ALA A 314 -3.06 -5.32 -12.37
N GLY A 315 -3.78 -6.25 -11.74
CA GLY A 315 -3.50 -7.68 -11.86
C GLY A 315 -4.74 -8.51 -12.18
N THR A 316 -4.64 -9.84 -12.06
CA THR A 316 -5.73 -10.74 -12.47
C THR A 316 -6.79 -10.99 -11.40
N HIS A 317 -7.06 -10.03 -10.50
CA HIS A 317 -8.03 -10.25 -9.43
C HIS A 317 -9.44 -10.49 -10.02
N LYS A 318 -10.00 -11.67 -9.76
CA LYS A 318 -11.25 -12.15 -10.40
C LYS A 318 -12.47 -11.27 -10.14
N GLY A 319 -12.48 -10.53 -9.03
CA GLY A 319 -13.59 -9.64 -8.66
C GLY A 319 -13.55 -8.24 -9.29
N TYR A 320 -12.37 -7.78 -9.74
CA TYR A 320 -12.18 -6.38 -10.17
C TYR A 320 -12.12 -6.24 -11.70
N ASN A 321 -11.44 -7.17 -12.37
CA ASN A 321 -11.25 -7.13 -13.83
C ASN A 321 -10.65 -5.80 -14.34
N HIS A 322 -9.71 -5.25 -13.57
CA HIS A 322 -8.94 -4.06 -13.94
C HIS A 322 -7.71 -4.43 -14.79
N PRO A 323 -7.17 -3.51 -15.61
CA PRO A 323 -7.82 -2.26 -15.99
C PRO A 323 -9.04 -2.55 -16.87
N THR A 324 -10.03 -1.68 -16.82
CA THR A 324 -11.24 -1.78 -17.66
C THR A 324 -10.94 -1.27 -19.06
N GLU A 325 -11.63 -1.83 -20.06
CA GLU A 325 -11.51 -1.35 -21.46
C GLU A 325 -11.88 0.13 -21.58
N ALA A 326 -12.89 0.58 -20.82
CA ALA A 326 -13.28 2.00 -20.79
C ALA A 326 -12.11 2.90 -20.34
N SER A 327 -11.37 2.49 -19.30
CA SER A 327 -10.22 3.24 -18.81
C SER A 327 -9.08 3.26 -19.82
N LEU A 328 -8.74 2.10 -20.39
CA LEU A 328 -7.74 1.97 -21.47
C LEU A 328 -8.06 2.92 -22.64
N VAL A 329 -9.27 2.83 -23.18
CA VAL A 329 -9.73 3.68 -24.29
C VAL A 329 -9.71 5.17 -23.92
N ALA A 330 -10.17 5.55 -22.74
CA ALA A 330 -10.19 6.96 -22.32
C ALA A 330 -8.77 7.54 -22.20
N HIS A 331 -7.80 6.78 -21.69
CA HIS A 331 -6.41 7.25 -21.61
C HIS A 331 -5.76 7.35 -22.99
N ARG A 332 -6.04 6.41 -23.89
CA ARG A 332 -5.60 6.50 -25.29
C ARG A 332 -6.16 7.75 -25.97
N GLN A 333 -7.46 8.02 -25.78
CA GLN A 333 -8.12 9.23 -26.30
C GLN A 333 -7.59 10.51 -25.66
N GLY A 334 -7.15 10.44 -24.40
CA GLY A 334 -6.43 11.51 -23.70
C GLY A 334 -5.00 11.77 -24.20
N GLY A 335 -4.52 10.98 -25.17
CA GLY A 335 -3.22 11.15 -25.82
C GLY A 335 -2.07 10.36 -25.19
N PHE A 336 -2.35 9.45 -24.26
CA PHE A 336 -1.33 8.62 -23.63
C PHE A 336 -1.07 7.32 -24.39
N LYS A 337 0.18 6.86 -24.32
CA LYS A 337 0.55 5.48 -24.58
C LYS A 337 0.28 4.66 -23.32
N GLU A 338 -0.57 3.64 -23.44
CA GLU A 338 -0.91 2.77 -22.33
C GLU A 338 0.22 1.75 -22.08
N VAL A 339 0.62 1.59 -20.83
CA VAL A 339 1.46 0.48 -20.37
C VAL A 339 0.64 -0.30 -19.36
N ALA A 340 0.17 -1.48 -19.78
CA ALA A 340 -0.70 -2.35 -18.99
C ALA A 340 -0.34 -3.81 -19.25
N ASP A 341 0.01 -4.55 -18.19
CA ASP A 341 0.22 -6.00 -18.25
C ASP A 341 -0.33 -6.65 -16.98
N LYS A 342 -1.65 -6.89 -16.98
CA LYS A 342 -2.32 -7.48 -15.81
C LYS A 342 -1.97 -8.94 -15.54
N TYR A 343 -1.33 -9.60 -16.51
CA TYR A 343 -0.92 -11.00 -16.40
C TYR A 343 0.54 -11.16 -16.01
N GLN A 344 1.26 -10.05 -15.78
CA GLN A 344 2.66 -10.07 -15.40
C GLN A 344 2.88 -10.91 -14.12
N PRO A 345 3.57 -12.06 -14.21
CA PRO A 345 3.74 -12.95 -13.05
C PRO A 345 4.87 -12.48 -12.12
N ASN A 346 5.74 -11.58 -12.57
CA ASN A 346 6.88 -11.07 -11.81
C ASN A 346 6.64 -9.62 -11.34
N ILE A 347 7.55 -9.08 -10.52
CA ILE A 347 7.59 -7.64 -10.28
C ILE A 347 8.58 -7.00 -11.25
N VAL A 348 8.05 -6.35 -12.28
CA VAL A 348 8.84 -5.79 -13.38
C VAL A 348 8.82 -4.26 -13.34
N LYS A 349 10.01 -3.66 -13.49
CA LYS A 349 10.22 -2.21 -13.50
C LYS A 349 9.97 -1.62 -14.89
N VAL A 350 9.23 -0.52 -14.92
CA VAL A 350 9.00 0.33 -16.11
C VAL A 350 9.50 1.73 -15.79
N ARG A 351 10.39 2.26 -16.63
CA ARG A 351 10.86 3.65 -16.50
C ARG A 351 9.87 4.60 -17.17
N LEU A 352 9.48 5.66 -16.44
CA LEU A 352 8.56 6.68 -16.93
C LEU A 352 9.26 8.03 -17.16
N CYS A 353 10.33 8.33 -16.42
CA CYS A 353 11.19 9.52 -16.58
C CYS A 353 12.67 9.17 -16.39
#